data_AF-A0A135I8Z3-F1
#
_entry.id   AF-A0A135I8Z3-F1
#
_cell.length_a   1.000
_cell.length_b   1.000
_cell.length_c   1.000
_cell.angle_alpha   90.00
_cell.angle_beta   90.00
_cell.angle_gamma   90.00
#
_symmetry.space_group_name_H-M   'P 1'
#
loop_
_entity.id
_entity.type
_entity.pdbx_description
1 polymer ?
#
loop_
_entity_poly.entity_id
_entity_poly.type
_entity_poly.pdbx_seq_one_letter_code
_entity_poly.pdbx_strand_id
1 'polypeptide(L)'
;MSDYWIIGPSTDPVIAKVNEYSDPERFIDTWLIEDWKFHVSPEGHAHVTLSDGRDFHLKNSDNYYCRIVDVGRIAGENESNDLDLMSTNKGLQIWLSSIKGRVINPPADIIHNGSKPLHEAELIKLGFNVADTFTSMNKANLAAFAREHPVVAKTICGVRARCRRVFADDLLSDSYSGPVHLQKFISGVNVRVHVLDELCHALEIAGRHIDYRHVDESNPILDGRQIALPEHLEQQLVAAAKKLGMLLSGWDFIVDDDGKWWCLEVNPMPAFTPFDRPTDFQLTKALVEYLKQ
;
A
#
# COMPACT_ATOMS: atom_id res chain seq x y z
N MET A 1 -25.26 -13.42 -12.01
CA MET A 1 -24.23 -12.36 -12.08
C MET A 1 -23.69 -12.21 -10.69
N SER A 2 -22.37 -12.23 -10.55
CA SER A 2 -21.71 -11.91 -9.29
C SER A 2 -21.93 -10.43 -8.99
N ASP A 3 -22.27 -10.09 -7.75
CA ASP A 3 -22.30 -8.70 -7.31
C ASP A 3 -20.87 -8.23 -6.97
N TYR A 4 -20.73 -6.96 -6.59
CA TYR A 4 -19.48 -6.43 -6.05
C TYR A 4 -19.73 -5.64 -4.76
N TRP A 5 -18.69 -5.53 -3.94
CA TRP A 5 -18.74 -4.86 -2.65
C TRP A 5 -17.47 -4.06 -2.38
N ILE A 6 -17.65 -2.87 -1.81
CA ILE A 6 -16.57 -2.04 -1.27
C ILE A 6 -16.68 -2.08 0.25
N ILE A 7 -15.61 -2.48 0.92
CA ILE A 7 -15.59 -2.68 2.38
C ILE A 7 -14.42 -1.92 2.99
N GLY A 8 -14.71 -1.03 3.94
CA GLY A 8 -13.68 -0.33 4.69
C GLY A 8 -14.23 0.91 5.40
N PRO A 9 -13.40 1.59 6.18
CA PRO A 9 -13.84 2.75 6.92
C PRO A 9 -14.13 3.92 5.97
N SER A 10 -15.28 4.57 6.10
CA SER A 10 -15.62 5.77 5.31
C SER A 10 -14.63 6.94 5.49
N THR A 11 -13.85 6.92 6.58
CA THR A 11 -12.78 7.89 6.85
C THR A 11 -11.48 7.60 6.10
N ASP A 12 -11.30 6.43 5.48
CA ASP A 12 -10.15 6.17 4.60
C ASP A 12 -10.34 6.92 3.26
N PRO A 13 -9.41 7.82 2.86
CA PRO A 13 -9.57 8.63 1.65
C PRO A 13 -9.63 7.85 0.34
N VAL A 14 -9.14 6.61 0.31
CA VAL A 14 -9.26 5.71 -0.84
C VAL A 14 -10.65 5.10 -0.87
N ILE A 15 -11.14 4.56 0.27
CA ILE A 15 -12.51 4.03 0.36
C ILE A 15 -13.52 5.10 -0.01
N ALA A 16 -13.43 6.28 0.59
CA ALA A 16 -14.35 7.38 0.32
C ALA A 16 -14.38 7.72 -1.17
N LYS A 17 -13.21 7.81 -1.81
CA LYS A 17 -13.12 8.14 -3.23
C LYS A 17 -13.65 7.02 -4.13
N VAL A 18 -13.33 5.76 -3.84
CA VAL A 18 -13.86 4.61 -4.61
C VAL A 18 -15.38 4.54 -4.49
N ASN A 19 -15.92 4.81 -3.30
CA ASN A 19 -17.37 4.81 -3.06
C ASN A 19 -18.10 5.86 -3.92
N GLU A 20 -17.54 7.05 -4.11
CA GLU A 20 -18.11 8.11 -4.97
C GLU A 20 -18.34 7.67 -6.44
N TYR A 21 -17.56 6.70 -6.94
CA TYR A 21 -17.68 6.18 -8.30
C TYR A 21 -18.46 4.85 -8.37
N SER A 22 -18.92 4.34 -7.24
CA SER A 22 -19.63 3.08 -7.11
C SER A 22 -21.11 3.28 -6.77
N ASP A 23 -21.86 2.18 -6.67
CA ASP A 23 -23.21 2.19 -6.12
C ASP A 23 -23.14 2.30 -4.58
N PRO A 24 -23.72 3.35 -3.95
CA PRO A 24 -23.72 3.50 -2.50
C PRO A 24 -24.37 2.32 -1.74
N GLU A 25 -25.28 1.57 -2.39
CA GLU A 25 -25.89 0.37 -1.81
C GLU A 25 -24.93 -0.84 -1.79
N ARG A 26 -23.74 -0.71 -2.39
CA ARG A 26 -22.68 -1.73 -2.43
C ARG A 26 -21.50 -1.38 -1.52
N PHE A 27 -21.68 -0.44 -0.60
CA PHE A 27 -20.67 0.00 0.35
C PHE A 27 -21.00 -0.41 1.80
N ILE A 28 -20.03 -1.05 2.44
CA ILE A 28 -20.08 -1.45 3.85
C ILE A 28 -19.03 -0.64 4.62
N ASP A 29 -19.51 0.31 5.41
CA ASP A 29 -18.66 1.09 6.31
C ASP A 29 -18.32 0.27 7.55
N THR A 30 -17.04 -0.06 7.72
CA THR A 30 -16.59 -0.87 8.86
C THR A 30 -16.80 -0.18 10.21
N TRP A 31 -16.95 1.14 10.24
CA TRP A 31 -17.28 1.87 11.48
C TRP A 31 -18.70 1.62 11.98
N LEU A 32 -19.60 1.18 11.09
CA LEU A 32 -21.00 1.02 11.41
C LEU A 32 -21.39 -0.44 11.70
N ILE A 33 -20.47 -1.40 11.57
CA ILE A 33 -20.76 -2.82 11.79
C ILE A 33 -21.16 -3.03 13.25
N GLU A 34 -22.41 -3.49 13.45
CA GLU A 34 -22.99 -3.79 14.76
C GLU A 34 -23.05 -5.30 15.03
N ASP A 35 -23.41 -6.09 14.01
CA ASP A 35 -23.41 -7.55 14.07
C ASP A 35 -22.82 -8.14 12.78
N TRP A 36 -22.19 -9.30 12.89
CA TRP A 36 -21.61 -10.00 11.74
C TRP A 36 -21.61 -11.52 11.94
N LYS A 37 -21.78 -12.23 10.83
CA LYS A 37 -21.66 -13.70 10.77
C LYS A 37 -20.84 -14.07 9.55
N PHE A 38 -19.59 -14.46 9.79
CA PHE A 38 -18.68 -14.89 8.73
C PHE A 38 -18.60 -16.41 8.70
N HIS A 39 -19.28 -17.05 7.75
CA HIS A 39 -19.23 -18.50 7.61
C HIS A 39 -17.99 -18.88 6.80
N VAL A 40 -16.96 -19.42 7.46
CA VAL A 40 -15.72 -19.85 6.79
C VAL A 40 -15.90 -21.28 6.28
N SER A 41 -16.35 -21.42 5.04
CA SER A 41 -16.48 -22.71 4.34
C SER A 41 -16.47 -22.49 2.82
N PRO A 42 -16.26 -23.53 1.99
CA PRO A 42 -16.25 -23.39 0.53
C PRO A 42 -17.52 -22.77 -0.06
N GLU A 43 -18.67 -22.90 0.61
CA GLU A 43 -19.95 -22.27 0.24
C GLU A 43 -20.41 -21.19 1.23
N GLY A 44 -19.50 -20.72 2.08
CA GLY A 44 -19.81 -19.88 3.22
C GLY A 44 -20.10 -18.44 2.80
N HIS A 45 -21.31 -17.96 3.14
CA HIS A 45 -21.71 -16.56 2.98
C HIS A 45 -21.33 -15.74 4.21
N ALA A 46 -21.36 -14.42 4.06
CA ALA A 46 -21.28 -13.51 5.18
C ALA A 46 -22.57 -12.72 5.33
N HIS A 47 -22.91 -12.44 6.58
CA HIS A 47 -23.97 -11.53 6.97
C HIS A 47 -23.35 -10.37 7.74
N VAL A 48 -23.73 -9.14 7.40
CA VAL A 48 -23.26 -7.95 8.10
C VAL A 48 -24.44 -7.01 8.32
N THR A 49 -24.69 -6.67 9.57
CA THR A 49 -25.71 -5.69 9.95
C THR A 49 -25.02 -4.43 10.45
N LEU A 50 -25.46 -3.29 9.94
CA LEU A 50 -24.96 -1.98 10.35
C LEU A 50 -25.90 -1.35 11.38
N SER A 51 -25.32 -0.52 12.24
CA SER A 51 -26.02 0.27 13.27
C SER A 51 -27.05 1.27 12.75
N ASP A 52 -27.06 1.54 11.43
CA ASP A 52 -28.12 2.32 10.77
C ASP A 52 -29.31 1.46 10.29
N GLY A 53 -29.29 0.16 10.58
CA GLY A 53 -30.34 -0.81 10.27
C GLY A 53 -30.21 -1.47 8.90
N ARG A 54 -29.17 -1.15 8.11
CA ARG A 54 -28.91 -1.84 6.84
C ARG A 54 -28.35 -3.24 7.07
N ASP A 55 -28.73 -4.16 6.19
CA ASP A 55 -28.39 -5.57 6.31
C ASP A 55 -27.89 -6.14 4.97
N PHE A 56 -26.75 -6.82 5.02
CA PHE A 56 -26.00 -7.24 3.83
C PHE A 56 -25.74 -8.74 3.83
N HIS A 57 -26.16 -9.39 2.74
CA HIS A 57 -25.90 -10.80 2.48
C HIS A 57 -24.83 -10.91 1.39
N LEU A 58 -23.60 -11.24 1.80
CA LEU A 58 -22.43 -11.29 0.93
C LEU A 58 -22.18 -12.72 0.46
N LYS A 59 -22.06 -12.92 -0.85
CA LYS A 59 -21.85 -14.26 -1.44
C LYS A 59 -20.37 -14.53 -1.60
N ASN A 60 -19.97 -15.78 -1.40
CA ASN A 60 -18.59 -16.23 -1.65
C ASN A 60 -18.14 -16.10 -3.11
N SER A 61 -19.05 -15.80 -4.05
CA SER A 61 -18.79 -15.69 -5.49
C SER A 61 -18.84 -14.24 -6.00
N ASP A 62 -19.13 -13.28 -5.13
CA ASP A 62 -19.10 -11.84 -5.45
C ASP A 62 -17.65 -11.32 -5.49
N ASN A 63 -17.47 -10.11 -6.01
CA ASN A 63 -16.18 -9.43 -6.07
C ASN A 63 -16.04 -8.40 -4.93
N TYR A 64 -14.85 -8.27 -4.37
CA TYR A 64 -14.62 -7.44 -3.18
C TYR A 64 -13.40 -6.55 -3.36
N TYR A 65 -13.57 -5.26 -3.07
CA TYR A 65 -12.45 -4.38 -2.75
C TYR A 65 -12.52 -4.04 -1.27
N CYS A 66 -11.44 -4.32 -0.54
CA CYS A 66 -11.39 -4.06 0.89
C CYS A 66 -10.14 -3.29 1.31
N ARG A 67 -10.31 -2.34 2.22
CA ARG A 67 -9.21 -1.73 2.98
C ARG A 67 -9.46 -1.92 4.46
N ILE A 68 -8.91 -3.00 5.00
CA ILE A 68 -9.03 -3.34 6.41
C ILE A 68 -7.84 -2.73 7.13
N VAL A 69 -8.04 -1.52 7.65
CA VAL A 69 -7.03 -0.77 8.41
C VAL A 69 -7.14 -1.16 9.87
N ASP A 70 -5.99 -1.34 10.53
CA ASP A 70 -5.93 -1.56 11.98
C ASP A 70 -6.34 -0.27 12.72
N VAL A 71 -7.63 -0.22 13.05
CA VAL A 71 -8.33 0.94 13.65
C VAL A 71 -7.97 1.16 15.12
N GLY A 72 -7.34 0.19 15.80
CA GLY A 72 -6.86 0.34 17.18
C GLY A 72 -5.73 1.37 17.34
N ARG A 73 -5.17 1.88 16.24
CA ARG A 73 -4.24 3.03 16.25
C ARG A 73 -4.92 4.40 16.10
N ILE A 74 -6.21 4.42 15.75
CA ILE A 74 -6.96 5.64 15.40
C ILE A 74 -7.96 6.00 16.51
N ALA A 75 -8.54 4.99 17.19
CA ALA A 75 -9.45 5.21 18.30
C ALA A 75 -8.65 5.48 19.59
N GLY A 76 -8.76 6.69 20.12
CA GLY A 76 -8.30 7.01 21.46
C GLY A 76 -9.23 6.39 22.52
N GLU A 77 -8.61 5.80 23.54
CA GLU A 77 -9.11 5.67 24.93
C GLU A 77 -10.38 4.83 25.22
N ASN A 78 -10.71 3.79 24.44
CA ASN A 78 -11.68 2.76 24.87
C ASN A 78 -11.27 1.34 24.44
N GLU A 79 -10.50 0.67 25.29
CA GLU A 79 -9.89 -0.66 25.03
C GLU A 79 -10.89 -1.76 24.60
N SER A 80 -12.16 -1.71 25.04
CA SER A 80 -13.17 -2.72 24.67
C SER A 80 -13.64 -2.59 23.22
N ASN A 81 -13.86 -1.37 22.72
CA ASN A 81 -14.28 -1.14 21.33
C ASN A 81 -13.16 -1.51 20.35
N ASP A 82 -11.90 -1.35 20.77
CA ASP A 82 -10.74 -1.70 19.95
C ASP A 82 -10.64 -3.21 19.73
N LEU A 83 -10.89 -4.01 20.77
CA LEU A 83 -10.85 -5.47 20.68
C LEU A 83 -11.96 -6.04 19.80
N ASP A 84 -13.16 -5.47 19.87
CA ASP A 84 -14.30 -5.88 19.04
C ASP A 84 -14.06 -5.56 17.56
N LEU A 85 -13.55 -4.36 17.26
CA LEU A 85 -13.17 -3.95 15.91
C LEU A 85 -12.00 -4.80 15.36
N MET A 86 -10.98 -5.07 16.17
CA MET A 86 -9.87 -5.96 15.79
C MET A 86 -10.37 -7.37 15.47
N SER A 87 -11.26 -7.91 16.30
CA SER A 87 -11.83 -9.26 16.11
C SER A 87 -12.72 -9.33 14.87
N THR A 88 -13.55 -8.30 14.64
CA THR A 88 -14.37 -8.14 13.43
C THR A 88 -13.50 -8.09 12.18
N ASN A 89 -12.47 -7.24 12.18
CA ASN A 89 -11.51 -7.13 11.08
C ASN A 89 -10.81 -8.45 10.81
N LYS A 90 -10.39 -9.19 11.85
CA LYS A 90 -9.74 -10.49 11.66
C LYS A 90 -10.69 -11.53 11.09
N GLY A 91 -11.94 -11.58 11.56
CA GLY A 91 -12.98 -12.46 11.02
C GLY A 91 -13.25 -12.18 9.54
N LEU A 92 -13.40 -10.90 9.18
CA LEU A 92 -13.59 -10.46 7.80
C LEU A 92 -12.40 -10.82 6.91
N GLN A 93 -11.17 -10.59 7.38
CA GLN A 93 -9.95 -10.97 6.67
C GLN A 93 -9.92 -12.48 6.36
N ILE A 94 -10.20 -13.32 7.36
CA ILE A 94 -10.21 -14.78 7.20
C ILE A 94 -11.26 -15.19 6.18
N TRP A 95 -12.47 -14.63 6.26
CA TRP A 95 -13.54 -14.96 5.33
C TRP A 95 -13.17 -14.53 3.90
N LEU A 96 -12.74 -13.29 3.69
CA LEU A 96 -12.32 -12.77 2.37
C LEU A 96 -11.16 -13.59 1.77
N SER A 97 -10.26 -14.11 2.58
CA SER A 97 -9.16 -14.97 2.11
C SER A 97 -9.59 -16.41 1.80
N SER A 98 -10.83 -16.80 2.12
CA SER A 98 -11.38 -18.16 1.94
C SER A 98 -12.41 -18.28 0.82
N ILE A 99 -12.94 -17.17 0.31
CA ILE A 99 -14.00 -17.17 -0.71
C ILE A 99 -13.48 -17.44 -2.12
N LYS A 100 -14.39 -17.80 -3.02
CA LYS A 100 -14.10 -18.14 -4.43
C LYS A 100 -14.04 -16.91 -5.34
N GLY A 101 -14.79 -15.88 -4.98
CA GLY A 101 -14.90 -14.62 -5.70
C GLY A 101 -13.61 -13.82 -5.65
N ARG A 102 -13.52 -12.78 -6.48
CA ARG A 102 -12.32 -11.96 -6.58
C ARG A 102 -12.22 -11.06 -5.35
N VAL A 103 -11.04 -10.98 -4.72
CA VAL A 103 -10.75 -10.01 -3.66
C VAL A 103 -9.53 -9.18 -4.06
N ILE A 104 -9.63 -7.86 -3.99
CA ILE A 104 -8.59 -6.91 -4.39
C ILE A 104 -8.06 -6.18 -3.15
N ASN A 105 -6.86 -6.46 -2.66
CA ASN A 105 -6.20 -7.76 -2.73
C ASN A 105 -6.76 -8.68 -1.64
N PRO A 106 -6.65 -10.02 -1.78
CA PRO A 106 -6.98 -10.91 -0.68
C PRO A 106 -6.13 -10.54 0.55
N PRO A 107 -6.71 -10.48 1.76
CA PRO A 107 -5.97 -10.25 2.99
C PRO A 107 -5.02 -11.43 3.29
N ALA A 108 -3.86 -11.47 2.62
CA ALA A 108 -2.86 -12.51 2.77
C ALA A 108 -1.78 -12.11 3.78
N ASP A 109 -1.30 -13.08 4.57
CA ASP A 109 -0.26 -12.88 5.59
C ASP A 109 1.15 -12.65 5.01
N ILE A 110 1.33 -12.70 3.67
CA ILE A 110 2.64 -12.56 3.03
C ILE A 110 2.77 -11.16 2.42
N ILE A 111 2.91 -10.17 3.29
CA ILE A 111 3.24 -8.81 2.90
C ILE A 111 4.70 -8.53 3.32
N HIS A 112 5.64 -8.73 2.38
CA HIS A 112 7.07 -8.55 2.65
C HIS A 112 7.47 -7.08 2.87
N ASN A 113 6.65 -6.10 2.45
CA ASN A 113 6.94 -4.67 2.64
C ASN A 113 7.02 -4.25 4.12
N GLY A 114 6.57 -5.11 5.03
CA GLY A 114 6.72 -4.95 6.47
C GLY A 114 8.16 -5.16 6.98
N SER A 115 9.09 -5.66 6.15
CA SER A 115 10.52 -5.84 6.45
C SER A 115 11.37 -5.38 5.26
N LYS A 116 12.01 -4.22 5.36
CA LYS A 116 12.77 -3.62 4.24
C LYS A 116 13.85 -4.55 3.68
N PRO A 117 14.71 -5.21 4.48
CA PRO A 117 15.75 -6.08 3.93
C PRO A 117 15.18 -7.27 3.15
N LEU A 118 14.09 -7.88 3.64
CA LEU A 118 13.43 -9.00 2.95
C LEU A 118 12.76 -8.51 1.67
N HIS A 119 12.09 -7.37 1.73
CA HIS A 119 11.41 -6.74 0.62
C HIS A 119 12.36 -6.40 -0.53
N GLU A 120 13.49 -5.76 -0.20
CA GLU A 120 14.52 -5.40 -1.17
C GLU A 120 15.14 -6.62 -1.83
N ALA A 121 15.41 -7.68 -1.06
CA ALA A 121 15.87 -8.95 -1.61
C ALA A 121 14.84 -9.57 -2.57
N GLU A 122 13.55 -9.46 -2.27
CA GLU A 122 12.49 -9.97 -3.16
C GLU A 122 12.37 -9.14 -4.45
N LEU A 123 12.46 -7.82 -4.37
CA LEU A 123 12.48 -6.93 -5.53
C LEU A 123 13.68 -7.24 -6.45
N ILE A 124 14.86 -7.51 -5.89
CA ILE A 124 16.04 -7.95 -6.66
C ILE A 124 15.77 -9.28 -7.37
N LYS A 125 15.17 -10.27 -6.69
CA LYS A 125 14.79 -11.55 -7.32
C LYS A 125 13.76 -11.40 -8.44
N LEU A 126 12.91 -10.37 -8.36
CA LEU A 126 11.96 -10.00 -9.41
C LEU A 126 12.62 -9.22 -10.57
N GLY A 127 13.93 -8.98 -10.49
CA GLY A 127 14.72 -8.35 -11.54
C GLY A 127 14.67 -6.82 -11.55
N PHE A 128 14.22 -6.18 -10.47
CA PHE A 128 14.25 -4.72 -10.37
C PHE A 128 15.61 -4.22 -9.90
N ASN A 129 16.01 -3.02 -10.35
CA ASN A 129 17.15 -2.34 -9.74
C ASN A 129 16.74 -1.84 -8.36
N VAL A 130 17.42 -2.32 -7.33
CA VAL A 130 17.26 -1.83 -5.95
C VAL A 130 18.60 -1.21 -5.53
N ALA A 131 18.53 -0.06 -4.86
CA ALA A 131 19.73 0.61 -4.37
C ALA A 131 20.42 -0.21 -3.29
N ASP A 132 21.75 -0.15 -3.24
CA ASP A 132 22.54 -0.88 -2.23
C ASP A 132 22.06 -0.53 -0.81
N THR A 133 21.85 -1.56 0.02
CA THR A 133 21.40 -1.38 1.39
C THR A 133 22.31 -2.06 2.40
N PHE A 134 22.28 -1.53 3.62
CA PHE A 134 23.10 -2.01 4.71
C PHE A 134 22.34 -1.91 6.03
N THR A 135 22.12 -3.06 6.67
CA THR A 135 21.44 -3.14 7.98
C THR A 135 22.44 -3.56 9.04
N SER A 136 22.63 -2.77 10.09
CA SER A 136 23.55 -3.12 11.17
C SER A 136 23.22 -2.38 12.48
N MET A 137 23.75 -2.89 13.59
CA MET A 137 23.87 -2.17 14.86
C MET A 137 25.28 -1.63 15.10
N ASN A 138 26.26 -2.00 14.24
CA ASN A 138 27.63 -1.56 14.41
C ASN A 138 27.81 -0.16 13.78
N LYS A 139 27.97 0.86 14.63
CA LYS A 139 28.13 2.26 14.24
C LYS A 139 29.30 2.49 13.28
N ALA A 140 30.43 1.81 13.47
CA ALA A 140 31.60 1.97 12.61
C ALA A 140 31.32 1.43 11.19
N ASN A 141 30.63 0.29 11.08
CA ASN A 141 30.24 -0.28 9.79
C ASN A 141 29.19 0.60 9.07
N LEU A 142 28.20 1.10 9.81
CA LEU A 142 27.21 2.05 9.28
C LEU A 142 27.88 3.32 8.75
N ALA A 143 28.82 3.88 9.52
CA ALA A 143 29.58 5.06 9.12
C ALA A 143 30.48 4.80 7.92
N ALA A 144 31.09 3.61 7.80
CA ALA A 144 31.89 3.23 6.63
C ALA A 144 31.03 3.21 5.36
N PHE A 145 29.87 2.54 5.39
CA PHE A 145 28.93 2.51 4.27
C PHE A 145 28.45 3.93 3.86
N ALA A 146 28.21 4.80 4.85
CA ALA A 146 27.81 6.20 4.61
C ALA A 146 28.95 7.10 4.08
N ARG A 147 30.21 6.68 4.15
CA ARG A 147 31.36 7.39 3.54
C ARG A 147 31.57 7.00 2.09
N GLU A 148 31.22 5.77 1.71
CA GLU A 148 31.34 5.28 0.33
C GLU A 148 30.36 5.99 -0.61
N HIS A 149 29.17 6.32 -0.12
CA HIS A 149 28.15 7.01 -0.90
C HIS A 149 27.18 7.80 -0.01
N PRO A 150 26.47 8.78 -0.61
CA PRO A 150 25.26 9.33 -0.04
C PRO A 150 24.26 8.25 0.39
N VAL A 151 23.67 8.38 1.57
CA VAL A 151 22.72 7.40 2.12
C VAL A 151 21.50 8.07 2.76
N VAL A 152 20.39 7.35 2.78
CA VAL A 152 19.22 7.66 3.58
C VAL A 152 19.00 6.58 4.65
N ALA A 153 18.53 7.00 5.82
CA ALA A 153 18.07 6.07 6.85
C ALA A 153 16.57 5.80 6.66
N LYS A 154 16.21 4.53 6.71
CA LYS A 154 14.83 4.04 6.64
C LYS A 154 14.50 3.19 7.86
N THR A 155 13.22 3.04 8.15
CA THR A 155 12.77 2.05 9.12
C THR A 155 13.04 0.65 8.59
N ILE A 156 13.44 -0.26 9.48
CA ILE A 156 13.66 -1.67 9.12
C ILE A 156 12.32 -2.35 8.85
N CYS A 157 11.27 -1.94 9.56
CA CYS A 157 9.95 -2.53 9.49
C CYS A 157 8.90 -1.57 8.91
N GLY A 158 7.70 -2.09 8.64
CA GLY A 158 6.56 -1.36 8.07
C GLY A 158 5.99 -0.23 8.95
N VAL A 159 6.66 0.14 10.05
CA VAL A 159 6.33 1.34 10.81
C VAL A 159 6.65 2.56 9.97
N ARG A 160 5.65 3.43 9.79
CA ARG A 160 5.81 4.69 9.06
C ARG A 160 6.74 5.61 9.84
N ALA A 161 7.87 5.98 9.23
CA ALA A 161 8.71 7.06 9.71
C ALA A 161 9.26 7.88 8.54
N ARG A 162 9.78 9.06 8.84
CA ARG A 162 10.37 9.96 7.85
C ARG A 162 11.69 9.37 7.36
N CYS A 163 11.79 9.18 6.05
CA CYS A 163 13.06 8.90 5.40
C CYS A 163 13.92 10.17 5.42
N ARG A 164 15.18 10.08 5.87
CA ARG A 164 16.07 11.24 5.93
C ARG A 164 17.47 10.92 5.46
N ARG A 165 18.14 11.94 4.91
CA ARG A 165 19.57 11.89 4.64
C ARG A 165 20.32 11.79 5.97
N VAL A 166 21.31 10.90 6.04
CA VAL A 166 22.22 10.76 7.19
C VAL A 166 23.67 10.78 6.73
N PHE A 167 24.55 11.20 7.61
CA PHE A 167 25.99 11.28 7.39
C PHE A 167 26.74 10.37 8.37
N ALA A 168 28.01 10.08 8.06
CA ALA A 168 28.83 9.19 8.89
C ALA A 168 28.89 9.64 10.36
N ASP A 169 28.98 10.95 10.61
CA ASP A 169 29.06 11.50 11.96
C ASP A 169 27.74 11.35 12.73
N ASP A 170 26.58 11.46 12.05
CA ASP A 170 25.28 11.16 12.66
C ASP A 170 25.24 9.72 13.19
N LEU A 171 25.81 8.79 12.41
CA LEU A 171 25.81 7.36 12.70
C LEU A 171 26.81 6.96 13.79
N LEU A 172 27.85 7.77 14.02
CA LEU A 172 28.78 7.56 15.13
C LEU A 172 28.26 8.13 16.46
N SER A 173 27.26 9.01 16.42
CA SER A 173 26.70 9.63 17.62
C SER A 173 25.98 8.64 18.54
N ASP A 174 25.88 8.99 19.82
CA ASP A 174 25.09 8.26 20.83
C ASP A 174 23.62 8.70 20.90
N SER A 175 23.16 9.49 19.91
CA SER A 175 21.79 10.02 19.86
C SER A 175 20.71 8.98 19.53
N TYR A 176 21.11 7.76 19.17
CA TYR A 176 20.20 6.67 18.84
C TYR A 176 20.73 5.33 19.34
N SER A 177 19.82 4.36 19.48
CA SER A 177 20.12 2.99 19.86
C SER A 177 19.40 2.00 18.93
N GLY A 178 19.94 0.78 18.83
CA GLY A 178 19.37 -0.29 18.03
C GLY A 178 19.82 -0.31 16.56
N PRO A 179 19.19 -1.18 15.75
CA PRO A 179 19.59 -1.41 14.37
C PRO A 179 19.15 -0.26 13.45
N VAL A 180 20.01 0.06 12.49
CA VAL A 180 19.77 1.05 11.44
C VAL A 180 19.79 0.34 10.10
N HIS A 181 18.85 0.71 9.24
CA HIS A 181 18.83 0.32 7.83
C HIS A 181 19.14 1.53 6.98
N LEU A 182 20.27 1.45 6.27
CA LEU A 182 20.71 2.45 5.32
C LEU A 182 20.43 1.96 3.90
N GLN A 183 20.00 2.87 3.05
CA GLN A 183 19.92 2.67 1.62
C GLN A 183 20.75 3.76 0.94
N LYS A 184 21.50 3.40 -0.10
CA LYS A 184 22.18 4.35 -0.97
C LYS A 184 21.18 5.37 -1.51
N PHE A 185 21.47 6.64 -1.34
CA PHE A 185 20.63 7.72 -1.83
C PHE A 185 20.69 7.77 -3.36
N ILE A 186 19.52 7.70 -3.99
CA ILE A 186 19.35 7.86 -5.43
C ILE A 186 18.78 9.26 -5.67
N SER A 187 19.48 10.05 -6.49
CA SER A 187 18.97 11.32 -6.98
C SER A 187 18.21 11.09 -8.28
N GLY A 188 17.04 11.70 -8.42
CA GLY A 188 16.22 11.57 -9.60
C GLY A 188 14.82 12.12 -9.41
N VAL A 189 13.95 11.87 -10.39
CA VAL A 189 12.51 12.17 -10.29
C VAL A 189 11.79 11.00 -9.64
N ASN A 190 10.79 11.29 -8.81
CA ASN A 190 9.97 10.25 -8.19
C ASN A 190 8.86 9.85 -9.16
N VAL A 191 8.67 8.55 -9.35
CA VAL A 191 7.55 8.01 -10.13
C VAL A 191 6.77 7.04 -9.27
N ARG A 192 5.46 7.25 -9.19
CA ARG A 192 4.52 6.34 -8.55
C ARG A 192 3.78 5.58 -9.65
N VAL A 193 3.85 4.25 -9.62
CA VAL A 193 3.10 3.40 -10.55
C VAL A 193 2.08 2.58 -9.78
N HIS A 194 0.83 2.58 -10.23
CA HIS A 194 -0.19 1.66 -9.74
C HIS A 194 -0.46 0.61 -10.80
N VAL A 195 -0.42 -0.66 -10.42
CA VAL A 195 -0.81 -1.78 -11.28
C VAL A 195 -2.18 -2.24 -10.81
N LEU A 196 -3.15 -2.30 -11.73
CA LEU A 196 -4.46 -2.93 -11.55
C LEU A 196 -4.61 -4.02 -12.61
N ASP A 197 -4.46 -5.28 -12.21
CA ASP A 197 -4.43 -6.43 -13.10
C ASP A 197 -3.36 -6.29 -14.21
N GLU A 198 -3.76 -6.01 -15.46
CA GLU A 198 -2.85 -5.74 -16.59
C GLU A 198 -2.56 -4.24 -16.80
N LEU A 199 -3.31 -3.35 -16.13
CA LEU A 199 -3.24 -1.92 -16.37
C LEU A 199 -2.19 -1.26 -15.48
N CYS A 200 -1.27 -0.51 -16.09
CA CYS A 200 -0.33 0.34 -15.36
C CYS A 200 -0.73 1.83 -15.43
N HIS A 201 -0.78 2.47 -14.28
CA HIS A 201 -1.03 3.90 -14.14
C HIS A 201 0.18 4.57 -13.48
N ALA A 202 0.98 5.28 -14.27
CA ALA A 202 2.22 5.91 -13.83
C ALA A 202 2.11 7.43 -13.74
N LEU A 203 2.52 7.98 -12.61
CA LEU A 203 2.59 9.41 -12.35
C LEU A 203 4.01 9.80 -11.96
N GLU A 204 4.61 10.72 -12.72
CA GLU A 204 5.82 11.43 -12.31
C GLU A 204 5.42 12.55 -11.35
N ILE A 205 6.05 12.58 -10.17
CA ILE A 205 5.78 13.55 -9.12
C ILE A 205 6.67 14.76 -9.37
N ALA A 206 6.09 15.97 -9.31
CA ALA A 206 6.84 17.20 -9.49
C ALA A 206 7.92 17.35 -8.41
N GLY A 207 9.12 17.77 -8.82
CA GLY A 207 10.24 18.04 -7.92
C GLY A 207 11.10 16.80 -7.58
N ARG A 208 12.25 17.08 -6.94
CA ARG A 208 13.19 16.06 -6.45
C ARG A 208 13.11 16.01 -4.93
N HIS A 209 12.42 15.00 -4.40
CA HIS A 209 12.16 14.87 -2.98
C HIS A 209 12.73 13.56 -2.43
N ILE A 210 13.32 13.62 -1.23
CA ILE A 210 13.72 12.42 -0.46
C ILE A 210 12.47 11.67 0.02
N ASP A 211 11.44 12.42 0.41
CA ASP A 211 10.15 11.91 0.80
C ASP A 211 9.06 12.91 0.37
N TYR A 212 8.47 12.69 -0.80
CA TYR A 212 7.47 13.59 -1.37
C TYR A 212 6.16 13.65 -0.56
N ARG A 213 5.97 12.73 0.40
CA ARG A 213 4.76 12.64 1.23
C ARG A 213 4.67 13.75 2.28
N HIS A 214 5.74 14.53 2.46
CA HIS A 214 5.88 15.54 3.51
C HIS A 214 6.25 16.93 2.96
N VAL A 215 6.03 17.20 1.67
CA VAL A 215 6.45 18.44 1.01
C VAL A 215 5.58 19.63 1.40
N ASP A 216 4.29 19.41 1.66
CA ASP A 216 3.37 20.44 2.16
C ASP A 216 2.29 19.80 3.05
N GLU A 217 2.40 19.98 4.37
CA GLU A 217 1.38 19.53 5.33
C GLU A 217 0.12 20.42 5.30
N SER A 218 0.18 21.60 4.65
CA SER A 218 -0.89 22.61 4.59
C SER A 218 -1.70 22.59 3.28
N ASN A 219 -1.12 22.10 2.18
CA ASN A 219 -1.81 21.90 0.91
C ASN A 219 -1.35 20.60 0.23
N PRO A 220 -2.03 19.47 0.50
CA PRO A 220 -1.59 18.13 0.11
C PRO A 220 -1.86 17.81 -1.38
N ILE A 221 -1.99 18.82 -2.24
CA ILE A 221 -2.12 18.60 -3.68
C ILE A 221 -0.75 18.14 -4.18
N LEU A 222 -0.67 16.84 -4.47
CA LEU A 222 0.47 16.28 -5.16
C LEU A 222 0.44 16.81 -6.60
N ASP A 223 1.39 17.69 -6.93
CA ASP A 223 1.64 18.08 -8.31
C ASP A 223 2.40 16.97 -9.02
N GLY A 224 1.96 16.62 -10.22
CA GLY A 224 2.48 15.49 -10.96
C GLY A 224 1.80 15.35 -12.31
N ARG A 225 2.47 14.63 -13.22
CA ARG A 225 1.98 14.40 -14.58
C ARG A 225 1.94 12.91 -14.88
N GLN A 226 0.90 12.49 -15.59
CA GLN A 226 0.84 11.12 -16.11
C GLN A 226 1.96 10.91 -17.13
N ILE A 227 2.62 9.76 -17.05
CA ILE A 227 3.68 9.38 -17.99
C ILE A 227 3.41 8.00 -18.56
N ALA A 228 3.94 7.74 -19.75
CA ALA A 228 3.99 6.39 -20.30
C ALA A 228 5.19 5.64 -19.71
N LEU A 229 5.01 4.36 -19.41
CA LEU A 229 6.10 3.49 -19.01
C LEU A 229 6.79 2.90 -20.24
N PRO A 230 8.09 2.58 -20.16
CA PRO A 230 8.70 1.66 -21.11
C PRO A 230 7.97 0.32 -21.10
N GLU A 231 7.64 -0.23 -22.28
CA GLU A 231 6.86 -1.46 -22.43
C GLU A 231 7.42 -2.64 -21.61
N HIS A 232 8.74 -2.80 -21.60
CA HIS A 232 9.40 -3.85 -20.82
C HIS A 232 9.17 -3.71 -19.31
N LEU A 233 9.10 -2.47 -18.80
CA LEU A 233 8.87 -2.21 -17.38
C LEU A 233 7.42 -2.46 -17.01
N GLU A 234 6.48 -2.08 -17.86
CA GLU A 234 5.05 -2.38 -17.70
C GLU A 234 4.82 -3.91 -17.64
N GLN A 235 5.38 -4.66 -18.59
CA GLN A 235 5.32 -6.13 -18.60
C GLN A 235 5.95 -6.73 -17.33
N GLN A 236 7.10 -6.21 -16.90
CA GLN A 236 7.77 -6.67 -15.68
C GLN A 236 6.92 -6.40 -14.42
N LEU A 237 6.32 -5.21 -14.32
CA LEU A 237 5.46 -4.82 -13.20
C LEU A 237 4.22 -5.69 -13.09
N VAL A 238 3.53 -5.92 -14.20
CA VAL A 238 2.36 -6.80 -14.27
C VAL A 238 2.74 -8.23 -13.90
N ALA A 239 3.83 -8.76 -14.46
CA ALA A 239 4.30 -10.11 -14.13
C ALA A 239 4.69 -10.24 -12.65
N ALA A 240 5.34 -9.22 -12.09
CA ALA A 240 5.73 -9.19 -10.68
C ALA A 240 4.50 -9.11 -9.75
N ALA A 241 3.52 -8.25 -10.06
CA ALA A 241 2.27 -8.12 -9.31
C ALA A 241 1.52 -9.47 -9.27
N LYS A 242 1.40 -10.16 -10.41
CA LYS A 242 0.81 -11.51 -10.49
C LYS A 242 1.58 -12.53 -9.66
N LYS A 243 2.92 -12.55 -9.75
CA LYS A 243 3.76 -13.47 -8.96
C LYS A 243 3.63 -13.23 -7.45
N LEU A 244 3.38 -12.00 -7.05
CA LEU A 244 3.12 -11.60 -5.67
C LEU A 244 1.65 -11.78 -5.24
N GLY A 245 0.76 -12.21 -6.14
CA GLY A 245 -0.67 -12.37 -5.86
C GLY A 245 -1.41 -11.03 -5.64
N MET A 246 -0.91 -9.95 -6.22
CA MET A 246 -1.46 -8.60 -6.08
C MET A 246 -2.20 -8.20 -7.35
N LEU A 247 -3.53 -8.04 -7.27
CA LEU A 247 -4.36 -7.45 -8.32
C LEU A 247 -4.23 -5.93 -8.34
N LEU A 248 -4.11 -5.30 -7.18
CA LEU A 248 -3.82 -3.87 -7.07
C LEU A 248 -2.51 -3.66 -6.30
N SER A 249 -1.54 -2.95 -6.87
CA SER A 249 -0.28 -2.66 -6.18
C SER A 249 0.22 -1.26 -6.48
N GLY A 250 0.88 -0.62 -5.52
CA GLY A 250 1.50 0.69 -5.69
C GLY A 250 3.01 0.62 -5.55
N TRP A 251 3.72 0.99 -6.61
CA TRP A 251 5.17 0.89 -6.77
C TRP A 251 5.81 2.27 -6.69
N ASP A 252 6.85 2.38 -5.89
CA ASP A 252 7.66 3.59 -5.74
C ASP A 252 8.97 3.43 -6.53
N PHE A 253 9.22 4.38 -7.42
CA PHE A 253 10.44 4.45 -8.20
C PHE A 253 11.14 5.80 -8.06
N ILE A 254 12.46 5.79 -8.23
CA ILE A 254 13.22 6.96 -8.65
C ILE A 254 13.82 6.66 -10.03
N VAL A 255 13.64 7.59 -10.96
CA VAL A 255 14.35 7.58 -12.25
C VAL A 255 15.51 8.55 -12.15
N ASP A 256 16.73 8.03 -12.21
CA ASP A 256 17.93 8.87 -12.12
C ASP A 256 18.20 9.66 -13.41
N ASP A 257 19.21 10.52 -13.37
CA ASP A 257 19.57 11.41 -14.47
C ASP A 257 20.05 10.66 -15.74
N ASP A 258 20.42 9.38 -15.62
CA ASP A 258 20.77 8.48 -16.72
C ASP A 258 19.55 7.70 -17.27
N GLY A 259 18.36 7.94 -16.71
CA GLY A 259 17.12 7.26 -17.10
C GLY A 259 16.95 5.87 -16.49
N LYS A 260 17.79 5.49 -15.52
CA LYS A 260 17.68 4.18 -14.85
C LYS A 260 16.61 4.23 -13.77
N TRP A 261 15.74 3.22 -13.80
CA TRP A 261 14.64 3.04 -12.84
C TRP A 261 15.10 2.24 -11.64
N TRP A 262 15.03 2.87 -10.46
CA TRP A 262 15.33 2.28 -9.16
C TRP A 262 14.03 2.01 -8.40
N CYS A 263 13.69 0.74 -8.16
CA CYS A 263 12.53 0.33 -7.40
C CYS A 263 12.81 0.47 -5.90
N LEU A 264 11.97 1.23 -5.21
CA LEU A 264 12.10 1.48 -3.79
C LEU A 264 11.21 0.56 -2.95
N GLU A 265 9.99 0.32 -3.43
CA GLU A 265 8.96 -0.41 -2.69
C GLU A 265 7.79 -0.78 -3.59
N VAL A 266 7.18 -1.95 -3.35
CA VAL A 266 5.80 -2.27 -3.76
C VAL A 266 4.88 -2.36 -2.53
N ASN A 267 3.68 -1.79 -2.64
CA ASN A 267 2.67 -1.72 -1.59
C ASN A 267 1.40 -2.49 -2.02
N PRO A 268 0.94 -3.51 -1.26
CA PRO A 268 -0.24 -4.31 -1.59
C PRO A 268 -1.57 -3.64 -1.25
N MET A 269 -1.56 -2.59 -0.42
CA MET A 269 -2.74 -1.80 -0.08
C MET A 269 -2.42 -0.31 -0.30
N PRO A 270 -2.14 0.10 -1.55
CA PRO A 270 -1.60 1.41 -1.83
C PRO A 270 -2.62 2.51 -1.53
N ALA A 271 -2.16 3.63 -0.98
CA ALA A 271 -2.91 4.87 -1.09
C ALA A 271 -2.68 5.43 -2.51
N PHE A 272 -3.75 5.60 -3.29
CA PHE A 272 -3.65 6.06 -4.68
C PHE A 272 -4.42 7.36 -4.96
N THR A 273 -5.39 7.75 -4.13
CA THR A 273 -6.23 8.95 -4.33
C THR A 273 -5.44 10.23 -4.68
N PRO A 274 -4.32 10.57 -4.00
CA PRO A 274 -3.56 11.77 -4.35
C PRO A 274 -2.89 11.70 -5.72
N PHE A 275 -2.49 10.50 -6.15
CA PHE A 275 -1.81 10.26 -7.42
C PHE A 275 -2.77 10.09 -8.59
N ASP A 276 -4.00 9.71 -8.30
CA ASP A 276 -5.05 9.48 -9.31
C ASP A 276 -5.80 10.79 -9.64
N ARG A 277 -5.87 11.73 -8.68
CA ARG A 277 -6.52 13.04 -8.85
C ARG A 277 -6.03 13.82 -10.08
N PRO A 278 -4.70 13.96 -10.36
CA PRO A 278 -4.23 14.67 -11.55
C PRO A 278 -4.72 14.07 -12.88
N THR A 279 -5.17 12.81 -12.86
CA THR A 279 -5.65 12.09 -14.05
C THR A 279 -7.18 12.02 -14.12
N ASP A 280 -7.88 12.81 -13.31
CA ASP A 280 -9.34 12.73 -13.15
C ASP A 280 -9.82 11.34 -12.71
N PHE A 281 -9.10 10.75 -11.74
CA PHE A 281 -9.47 9.51 -11.08
C PHE A 281 -9.60 8.29 -12.02
N GLN A 282 -8.74 8.19 -13.03
CA GLN A 282 -8.75 7.09 -14.00
C GLN A 282 -8.56 5.72 -13.35
N LEU A 283 -7.65 5.58 -12.39
CA LEU A 283 -7.42 4.33 -11.68
C LEU A 283 -8.62 3.95 -10.81
N THR A 284 -9.24 4.92 -10.12
CA THR A 284 -10.45 4.71 -9.32
C THR A 284 -11.59 4.18 -10.20
N LYS A 285 -11.83 4.82 -11.34
CA LYS A 285 -12.85 4.39 -12.31
C LYS A 285 -12.54 2.98 -12.82
N ALA A 286 -11.28 2.70 -13.19
CA ALA A 286 -10.85 1.38 -13.65
C ALA A 286 -11.04 0.29 -12.58
N LEU A 287 -10.74 0.59 -11.30
CA LEU A 287 -10.96 -0.33 -10.19
C LEU A 287 -12.44 -0.69 -10.02
N VAL A 288 -13.33 0.31 -10.06
CA VAL A 288 -14.78 0.08 -9.94
C VAL A 288 -15.30 -0.75 -11.12
N GLU A 289 -14.89 -0.44 -12.35
CA GLU A 289 -15.27 -1.23 -13.52
C GLU A 289 -14.71 -2.65 -13.48
N TYR A 290 -13.50 -2.84 -12.94
CA TYR A 290 -12.91 -4.16 -12.76
C TYR A 290 -13.64 -4.99 -11.70
N LEU A 291 -14.22 -4.37 -10.67
CA LEU A 291 -15.07 -5.06 -9.68
C LEU A 291 -16.41 -5.53 -10.26
N LYS A 292 -16.97 -4.81 -11.23
CA LYS A 292 -18.26 -5.13 -11.87
C LYS A 292 -18.19 -6.31 -12.86
N GLN A 293 -16.98 -6.75 -13.23
CA GLN A 293 -16.71 -7.85 -14.16
C GLN A 293 -16.69 -9.21 -13.47
#